data_AF-A0A4Q4V3N0-F1
#
_entry.id   AF-A0A4Q4V3N0-F1
#
_cell.length_a   1.000
_cell.length_b   1.000
_cell.length_c   1.000
_cell.angle_alpha   90.00
_cell.angle_beta   90.00
_cell.angle_gamma   90.00
#
_symmetry.space_group_name_H-M   'P 1'
#
loop_
_entity.id
_entity.type
_entity.pdbx_description
1 polymer ?
#
loop_
_entity_poly.entity_id
_entity_poly.type
_entity_poly.pdbx_seq_one_letter_code
_entity_poly.pdbx_strand_id
1 'polypeptide(L)'
;MPDLRFSGVHLDANNQRTLSPALRAVERFTIRVLNDLHRSACGLLLSYAWLIRSKSDLRIAHDTGLLPTDIKFDSWTAFIADFAAHVNIHSLHQVDPRYGYGELRLTRLNSLYRFGAAGFSLRNFVHGFMPVSNRYTSFFERNFGWILAAFVYITVVLSAMQVALATERFQNDTSFQALSYGMALMAVGLVLGAISIMLLVWWSLFWFHILSTRRYCLEVGAMRRRAMDDIK
;
A
#
# COMPACT_ATOMS: atom_id res chain seq x y z
N MET A 1 53.50 3.03 -10.29
CA MET A 1 52.75 2.71 -9.05
C MET A 1 52.83 3.91 -8.12
N PRO A 2 51.74 4.67 -7.92
CA PRO A 2 51.66 5.65 -6.86
C PRO A 2 50.91 5.07 -5.64
N ASP A 3 51.51 5.31 -4.47
CA ASP A 3 51.12 4.84 -3.14
C ASP A 3 49.80 5.50 -2.69
N LEU A 4 48.72 4.71 -2.55
CA LEU A 4 47.41 5.15 -2.03
C LEU A 4 47.47 5.19 -0.50
N ARG A 5 47.97 6.29 0.05
CA ARG A 5 47.97 6.54 1.50
C ARG A 5 46.79 7.44 1.88
N PHE A 6 45.65 6.83 2.20
CA PHE A 6 44.53 7.49 2.90
C PHE A 6 44.97 7.86 4.33
N SER A 7 45.58 9.03 4.49
CA SER A 7 45.93 9.59 5.82
C SER A 7 44.97 10.73 6.14
N GLY A 8 43.81 10.38 6.69
CA GLY A 8 42.76 11.33 7.11
C GLY A 8 42.70 11.54 8.63
N VAL A 9 43.83 11.45 9.33
CA VAL A 9 43.89 11.64 10.79
C VAL A 9 44.94 12.69 11.10
N HIS A 10 44.50 13.92 11.40
CA HIS A 10 45.34 14.96 11.97
C HIS A 10 45.24 14.86 13.50
N LEU A 11 46.38 14.73 14.18
CA LEU A 11 46.45 14.70 15.64
C LEU A 11 46.78 16.12 16.12
N ASP A 12 45.80 16.82 16.69
CA ASP A 12 46.02 18.11 17.37
C ASP A 12 46.55 17.89 18.79
N ALA A 13 47.34 18.86 19.27
CA ALA A 13 48.15 18.85 20.51
C ALA A 13 47.37 18.71 21.84
N ASN A 14 46.08 18.35 21.82
CA ASN A 14 45.24 18.17 23.01
C ASN A 14 44.56 16.79 23.08
N ASN A 15 45.08 15.78 22.37
CA ASN A 15 44.54 14.41 22.36
C ASN A 15 43.01 14.35 22.10
N GLN A 16 42.50 15.24 21.26
CA GLN A 16 41.13 15.19 20.76
C GLN A 16 41.20 14.89 19.26
N ARG A 17 40.66 13.74 18.85
CA ARG A 17 40.58 13.35 17.44
C ARG A 17 39.64 14.32 16.72
N THR A 18 40.19 15.31 16.02
CA THR A 18 39.43 16.26 15.22
C THR A 18 39.02 15.60 13.90
N LEU A 19 37.90 14.86 13.93
CA LEU A 19 37.33 14.21 12.75
C LEU A 19 36.95 15.25 11.69
N SER A 20 37.29 14.98 10.43
CA SER A 20 36.91 15.82 9.28
C SER A 20 35.38 16.03 9.25
N PRO A 21 34.87 17.16 8.72
CA PRO A 21 33.44 17.44 8.70
C PRO A 21 32.62 16.34 7.98
N ALA A 22 33.20 15.71 6.95
CA ALA A 22 32.61 14.57 6.26
C ALA A 22 32.52 13.32 7.16
N LEU A 23 33.58 13.00 7.92
CA LEU A 23 33.56 11.88 8.87
C LEU A 23 32.57 12.11 10.01
N ARG A 24 32.45 13.35 10.50
CA ARG A 24 31.42 13.72 11.50
C ARG A 24 30.00 13.62 10.95
N ALA A 25 29.78 13.88 9.67
CA ALA A 25 28.48 13.71 9.04
C ALA A 25 28.10 12.23 8.90
N VAL A 26 29.06 11.38 8.49
CA VAL A 26 28.87 9.92 8.42
C VAL A 26 28.59 9.34 9.81
N GLU A 27 29.37 9.72 10.82
CA GLU A 27 29.19 9.23 12.20
C GLU A 27 27.81 9.62 12.76
N ARG A 28 27.38 10.87 12.57
CA ARG A 28 26.02 11.31 12.97
C ARG A 28 24.91 10.56 12.23
N PHE A 29 25.10 10.26 10.95
CA PHE A 29 24.15 9.48 10.17
C PHE A 29 24.06 8.04 10.69
N THR A 30 25.20 7.39 10.94
CA THR A 30 25.24 6.02 11.49
C THR A 30 24.62 5.93 12.87
N ILE A 31 24.93 6.88 13.77
CA ILE A 31 24.33 6.94 15.12
C ILE A 31 22.81 7.10 15.03
N ARG A 32 22.32 7.95 14.13
CA ARG A 32 20.88 8.16 13.94
C ARG A 32 20.18 6.90 13.46
N VAL A 33 20.72 6.25 12.43
CA VAL A 33 20.17 4.99 11.90
C VAL A 33 20.17 3.88 12.96
N LEU A 34 21.24 3.78 13.75
CA LEU A 34 21.32 2.79 14.83
C LEU A 34 20.27 3.04 15.92
N ASN A 35 20.04 4.30 16.29
CA ASN A 35 19.00 4.67 17.25
C ASN A 35 17.60 4.38 16.73
N ASP A 36 17.33 4.66 15.46
CA ASP A 36 16.03 4.37 14.82
C ASP A 36 15.79 2.84 14.74
N LEU A 37 16.84 2.07 14.41
CA LEU A 37 16.79 0.61 14.39
C LEU A 37 16.54 0.03 15.79
N HIS A 38 17.23 0.55 16.80
CA HIS A 38 17.06 0.14 18.20
C HIS A 38 15.62 0.42 18.67
N ARG A 39 15.08 1.61 18.40
CA ARG A 39 13.69 1.98 18.72
C ARG A 39 12.66 1.06 18.04
N SER A 40 12.91 0.70 16.78
CA SER A 40 12.05 -0.23 16.03
C SER A 40 12.13 -1.65 16.58
N ALA A 41 13.32 -2.14 16.91
CA ALA A 41 13.54 -3.46 17.50
C ALA A 41 12.87 -3.58 18.89
N CYS A 42 12.98 -2.55 19.73
CA CYS A 42 12.29 -2.50 21.02
C CYS A 42 10.76 -2.54 20.85
N GLY A 43 10.20 -1.84 19.86
CA GLY A 43 8.77 -1.90 19.55
C GLY A 43 8.29 -3.27 19.07
N LEU A 44 9.09 -3.93 18.24
CA LEU A 44 8.82 -5.30 17.80
C LEU A 44 8.84 -6.26 19.01
N LEU A 45 9.86 -6.17 19.86
CA LEU A 45 9.98 -7.04 21.02
C LEU A 45 8.85 -6.84 22.04
N LEU A 46 8.41 -5.60 22.22
CA LEU A 46 7.25 -5.26 23.04
C LEU A 46 5.98 -5.95 22.50
N SER A 47 5.81 -6.02 21.19
CA SER A 47 4.66 -6.70 20.57
C SER A 47 4.68 -8.20 20.86
N TYR A 48 5.87 -8.83 20.84
CA TYR A 48 6.04 -10.23 21.25
C TYR A 48 5.79 -10.46 22.74
N ALA A 49 6.24 -9.54 23.60
CA ALA A 49 5.98 -9.59 25.04
C ALA A 49 4.47 -9.56 25.36
N TRP A 50 3.69 -8.80 24.57
CA TRP A 50 2.25 -8.72 24.72
C TRP A 50 1.50 -9.93 24.15
N LEU A 51 2.06 -10.54 23.11
CA LEU A 51 1.50 -11.73 22.45
C LEU A 51 1.69 -12.99 23.30
N ILE A 52 2.83 -13.12 23.99
CA ILE A 52 3.21 -14.34 24.72
C ILE A 52 3.18 -14.06 26.22
N ARG A 53 1.98 -14.15 26.82
CA ARG A 53 1.79 -13.93 28.27
C ARG A 53 1.63 -15.22 29.06
N SER A 54 1.24 -16.30 28.40
CA SER A 54 0.99 -17.59 29.04
C SER A 54 1.78 -18.73 28.40
N LYS A 55 1.91 -19.85 29.14
CA LYS A 55 2.53 -21.08 28.63
C LYS A 55 1.80 -21.64 27.39
N SER A 56 0.48 -21.45 27.31
CA SER A 56 -0.29 -21.81 26.13
C SER A 56 0.05 -20.96 24.92
N ASP A 57 0.25 -19.65 25.11
CA ASP A 57 0.63 -18.73 24.02
C ASP A 57 2.03 -19.07 23.49
N LEU A 58 2.96 -19.43 24.39
CA LEU A 58 4.30 -19.88 23.98
C LEU A 58 4.24 -21.16 23.17
N ARG A 59 3.38 -22.12 23.56
CA ARG A 59 3.17 -23.35 22.77
C ARG A 59 2.66 -23.02 21.37
N ILE A 60 1.68 -22.13 21.25
CA ILE A 60 1.17 -21.67 19.95
C ILE A 60 2.26 -20.95 19.15
N ALA A 61 3.12 -20.16 19.80
CA ALA A 61 4.25 -19.50 19.14
C ALA A 61 5.27 -20.51 18.59
N HIS A 62 5.50 -21.64 19.27
CA HIS A 62 6.32 -22.72 18.73
C HIS A 62 5.62 -23.44 17.57
N ASP A 63 4.34 -23.77 17.72
CA ASP A 63 3.54 -24.48 16.71
C ASP A 63 3.44 -23.67 15.40
N THR A 64 3.43 -22.33 15.50
CA THR A 64 3.39 -21.41 14.36
C THR A 64 4.77 -21.03 13.82
N GLY A 65 5.87 -21.51 14.43
CA GLY A 65 7.24 -21.18 14.05
C GLY A 65 7.65 -19.73 14.36
N LEU A 66 6.91 -19.04 15.23
CA LEU A 66 7.19 -17.68 15.66
C LEU A 66 8.42 -17.61 16.59
N LEU A 67 8.65 -18.64 17.40
CA LEU A 67 9.82 -18.78 18.27
C LEU A 67 10.45 -20.18 18.15
N PRO A 68 11.80 -20.28 18.18
CA PRO A 68 12.49 -21.56 18.26
C PRO A 68 12.06 -22.37 19.49
N THR A 69 11.82 -23.66 19.32
CA THR A 69 11.41 -24.62 20.38
C THR A 69 12.40 -24.75 21.53
N ASP A 70 13.63 -24.26 21.36
CA ASP A 70 14.68 -24.28 22.37
C ASP A 70 14.43 -23.28 23.52
N ILE A 71 13.55 -22.30 23.30
CA ILE A 71 13.25 -21.26 24.28
C ILE A 71 12.20 -21.78 25.26
N LYS A 72 12.59 -21.97 26.52
CA LYS A 72 11.67 -22.33 27.61
C LYS A 72 10.89 -21.12 28.10
N PHE A 73 9.71 -21.36 28.65
CA PHE A 73 8.87 -20.31 29.24
C PHE A 73 9.59 -19.53 30.34
N ASP A 74 10.32 -20.21 31.22
CA ASP A 74 10.99 -19.56 32.34
C ASP A 74 12.09 -18.58 31.86
N SER A 75 12.88 -19.00 30.85
CA SER A 75 13.88 -18.12 30.21
C SER A 75 13.24 -16.95 29.47
N TRP A 76 12.10 -17.17 28.80
CA TRP A 76 11.36 -16.11 28.14
C TRP A 76 10.83 -15.08 29.14
N THR A 77 10.23 -15.53 30.24
CA THR A 77 9.71 -14.62 31.27
C THR A 77 10.81 -13.82 31.96
N ALA A 78 11.96 -14.43 32.23
CA ALA A 78 13.11 -13.72 32.81
C ALA A 78 13.66 -12.66 31.86
N PHE A 79 13.77 -12.99 30.56
CA PHE A 79 14.22 -12.06 29.53
C PHE A 79 13.24 -10.89 29.34
N ILE A 80 11.93 -11.15 29.29
CA ILE A 80 10.94 -10.08 29.17
C ILE A 80 10.85 -9.22 30.43
N ALA A 81 11.05 -9.80 31.63
CA ALA A 81 11.11 -9.04 32.87
C ALA A 81 12.31 -8.07 32.89
N ASP A 82 13.48 -8.53 32.43
CA ASP A 82 14.67 -7.69 32.28
C ASP A 82 14.46 -6.58 31.23
N PHE A 83 13.86 -6.93 30.08
CA PHE A 83 13.51 -5.97 29.04
C PHE A 83 12.52 -4.90 29.54
N ALA A 84 11.48 -5.30 30.29
CA ALA A 84 10.49 -4.39 30.86
C ALA A 84 11.07 -3.45 31.93
N ALA A 85 12.15 -3.86 32.62
CA ALA A 85 12.85 -3.00 33.56
C ALA A 85 13.65 -1.89 32.87
N HIS A 86 14.17 -2.16 31.67
CA HIS A 86 14.97 -1.21 30.90
C HIS A 86 14.13 -0.31 29.98
N VAL A 87 12.98 -0.81 29.50
CA VAL A 87 12.07 -0.06 28.63
C VAL A 87 10.86 0.43 29.42
N ASN A 88 10.73 1.74 29.54
CA ASN A 88 9.61 2.33 30.27
C ASN A 88 8.30 2.19 29.45
N ILE A 89 7.55 1.12 29.74
CA ILE A 89 6.30 0.71 29.06
C ILE A 89 5.25 1.84 29.07
N HIS A 90 5.28 2.73 30.06
CA HIS A 90 4.31 3.80 30.21
C HIS A 90 4.65 5.07 29.43
N SER A 91 5.94 5.32 29.15
CA SER A 91 6.34 6.57 28.50
C SER A 91 6.58 6.46 27.00
N LEU A 92 6.64 5.24 26.41
CA LEU A 92 6.72 4.92 24.96
C LEU A 92 7.74 5.73 24.13
N HIS A 93 8.52 6.63 24.73
CA HIS A 93 9.40 7.59 24.07
C HIS A 93 10.65 6.91 23.49
N GLN A 94 10.95 5.71 23.97
CA GLN A 94 12.04 4.85 23.50
C GLN A 94 11.59 3.89 22.39
N VAL A 95 10.29 3.82 22.10
CA VAL A 95 9.71 3.00 21.05
C VAL A 95 9.34 3.92 19.88
N ASP A 96 9.46 3.42 18.66
CA ASP A 96 9.01 4.18 17.49
C ASP A 96 7.51 4.54 17.63
N PRO A 97 7.10 5.80 17.39
CA PRO A 97 5.70 6.22 17.48
C PRO A 97 4.73 5.30 16.74
N ARG A 98 5.19 4.63 15.67
CA ARG A 98 4.45 3.63 14.90
C ARG A 98 3.80 2.56 15.78
N TYR A 99 4.48 2.08 16.83
CA TYR A 99 3.93 1.03 17.70
C TYR A 99 2.91 1.57 18.71
N GLY A 100 2.89 2.88 18.96
CA GLY A 100 1.86 3.54 19.77
C GLY A 100 0.49 3.64 19.08
N TYR A 101 0.44 3.55 17.75
CA TYR A 101 -0.79 3.64 16.97
C TYR A 101 -1.58 2.33 16.86
N GLY A 102 -1.07 1.23 17.43
CA GLY A 102 -1.70 -0.09 17.39
C GLY A 102 -1.86 -0.67 15.98
N GLU A 103 -2.43 -1.88 15.88
CA GLU A 103 -2.78 -2.46 14.59
C GLU A 103 -4.06 -1.84 14.03
N LEU A 104 -3.95 -0.65 13.42
CA LEU A 104 -4.99 -0.20 12.52
C LEU A 104 -5.04 -1.16 11.32
N ARG A 105 -6.08 -2.00 11.26
CA ARG A 105 -6.35 -2.85 10.10
C ARG A 105 -6.18 -2.02 8.84
N LEU A 106 -5.33 -2.48 7.92
CA LEU A 106 -4.97 -1.78 6.70
C LEU A 106 -6.21 -1.31 5.92
N THR A 107 -7.31 -2.07 6.01
CA THR A 107 -8.63 -1.74 5.47
C THR A 107 -9.26 -0.48 6.07
N ARG A 108 -9.20 -0.30 7.39
CA ARG A 108 -9.74 0.88 8.08
C ARG A 108 -8.87 2.10 7.83
N LEU A 109 -7.55 1.94 7.84
CA LEU A 109 -6.61 3.01 7.51
C LEU A 109 -6.80 3.46 6.06
N ASN A 110 -6.94 2.52 5.12
CA ASN A 110 -7.22 2.82 3.72
C ASN A 110 -8.58 3.51 3.55
N SER A 111 -9.61 3.08 4.28
CA SER A 111 -10.91 3.74 4.27
C SER A 111 -10.82 5.17 4.82
N LEU A 112 -10.16 5.37 5.96
CA LEU A 112 -10.02 6.68 6.58
C LEU A 112 -9.22 7.66 5.70
N TYR A 113 -8.21 7.15 4.99
CA TYR A 113 -7.40 7.92 4.04
C TYR A 113 -8.17 8.24 2.74
N ARG A 114 -9.04 7.33 2.27
CA ARG A 114 -9.90 7.54 1.10
C ARG A 114 -11.08 8.47 1.37
N PHE A 115 -11.64 8.46 2.59
CA PHE A 115 -12.79 9.27 2.99
C PHE A 115 -12.44 10.58 3.70
N GLY A 116 -11.17 11.02 3.61
CA GLY A 116 -10.86 12.44 3.74
C GLY A 116 -10.39 12.94 5.11
N ALA A 117 -9.96 12.07 6.04
CA ALA A 117 -9.41 12.56 7.31
C ALA A 117 -8.04 13.26 7.18
N ALA A 118 -7.33 13.08 6.06
CA ALA A 118 -6.00 13.66 5.82
C ALA A 118 -5.97 14.71 4.68
N GLY A 119 -7.12 15.23 4.27
CA GLY A 119 -7.25 16.18 3.16
C GLY A 119 -7.71 15.52 1.86
N PHE A 120 -8.66 16.16 1.19
CA PHE A 120 -9.28 15.66 -0.04
C PHE A 120 -8.30 15.82 -1.23
N SER A 121 -7.38 14.87 -1.39
CA SER A 121 -6.43 14.85 -2.51
C SER A 121 -6.72 13.67 -3.43
N LEU A 122 -6.86 13.94 -4.74
CA LEU A 122 -7.02 12.90 -5.77
C LEU A 122 -5.91 11.84 -5.73
N ARG A 123 -4.72 12.21 -5.23
CA ARG A 123 -3.60 11.30 -5.00
C ARG A 123 -3.91 10.26 -3.90
N ASN A 124 -4.56 10.67 -2.81
CA ASN A 124 -4.89 9.80 -1.68
C ASN A 124 -6.06 8.86 -1.97
N PHE A 125 -7.03 9.31 -2.78
CA PHE A 125 -8.18 8.50 -3.17
C PHE A 125 -7.79 7.28 -4.03
N VAL A 126 -6.79 7.47 -4.90
CA VAL A 126 -6.28 6.43 -5.82
C VAL A 126 -5.18 5.58 -5.18
N HIS A 127 -4.26 6.18 -4.41
CA HIS A 127 -3.14 5.41 -3.87
C HIS A 127 -3.44 4.66 -2.58
N GLY A 128 -4.34 5.12 -1.70
CA GLY A 128 -4.44 4.56 -0.36
C GLY A 128 -3.10 4.58 0.39
N PHE A 129 -3.07 4.11 1.64
CA PHE A 129 -1.81 4.06 2.43
C PHE A 129 -0.79 3.04 1.90
N MET A 130 -1.22 2.10 1.05
CA MET A 130 -0.37 1.25 0.21
C MET A 130 -1.02 1.15 -1.18
N PRO A 131 -0.25 1.31 -2.28
CA PRO A 131 -0.74 0.93 -3.60
C PRO A 131 -0.87 -0.60 -3.58
N VAL A 132 -2.07 -1.11 -3.29
CA VAL A 132 -2.38 -2.53 -3.45
C VAL A 132 -2.39 -2.80 -4.95
N SER A 133 -1.20 -3.04 -5.48
CA SER A 133 -0.84 -3.25 -6.88
C SER A 133 -1.39 -4.55 -7.48
N ASN A 134 -2.51 -5.09 -6.98
CA ASN A 134 -3.01 -6.37 -7.49
C ASN A 134 -4.53 -6.54 -7.53
N ARG A 135 -5.32 -5.48 -7.30
CA ARG A 135 -6.79 -5.63 -7.19
C ARG A 135 -7.62 -4.80 -8.16
N TYR A 136 -7.08 -4.55 -9.35
CA TYR A 136 -7.94 -4.21 -10.48
C TYR A 136 -8.87 -5.37 -10.82
N THR A 137 -8.34 -6.60 -10.78
CA THR A 137 -9.04 -7.86 -11.06
C THR A 137 -10.21 -8.11 -10.11
N SER A 138 -10.00 -7.97 -8.80
CA SER A 138 -11.06 -8.25 -7.81
C SER A 138 -12.20 -7.22 -7.82
N PHE A 139 -11.92 -5.96 -8.20
CA PHE A 139 -12.96 -4.96 -8.45
C PHE A 139 -13.73 -5.27 -9.74
N PHE A 140 -13.02 -5.70 -10.78
CA PHE A 140 -13.62 -6.09 -12.05
C PHE A 140 -14.50 -7.33 -11.92
N GLU A 141 -14.03 -8.40 -11.28
CA GLU A 141 -14.79 -9.64 -11.10
C GLU A 141 -16.18 -9.40 -10.48
N ARG A 142 -16.25 -8.52 -9.47
CA ARG A 142 -17.50 -8.27 -8.74
C ARG A 142 -18.50 -7.43 -9.53
N ASN A 143 -18.03 -6.48 -10.33
CA ASN A 143 -18.90 -5.61 -11.14
C ASN A 143 -19.21 -6.23 -12.52
N PHE A 144 -18.26 -6.96 -13.10
CA PHE A 144 -18.39 -7.61 -14.40
C PHE A 144 -19.44 -8.72 -14.37
N GLY A 145 -19.59 -9.44 -13.26
CA GLY A 145 -20.67 -10.43 -13.09
C GLY A 145 -22.07 -9.82 -13.27
N TRP A 146 -22.33 -8.66 -12.67
CA TRP A 146 -23.62 -7.96 -12.81
C TRP A 146 -23.83 -7.38 -14.22
N ILE A 147 -22.78 -6.83 -14.83
CA ILE A 147 -22.83 -6.31 -16.20
C ILE A 147 -23.10 -7.45 -17.19
N LEU A 148 -22.42 -8.60 -17.04
CA LEU A 148 -22.60 -9.78 -17.88
C LEU A 148 -24.02 -10.36 -17.72
N ALA A 149 -24.55 -10.43 -16.49
CA ALA A 149 -25.91 -10.88 -16.24
C ALA A 149 -26.95 -9.97 -16.91
N ALA A 150 -26.79 -8.64 -16.79
CA ALA A 150 -27.66 -7.67 -17.46
C ALA A 150 -27.56 -7.78 -19.00
N PHE A 151 -26.35 -7.95 -19.53
CA PHE A 151 -26.11 -8.16 -20.95
C PHE A 151 -26.85 -9.41 -21.47
N VAL A 152 -26.68 -10.55 -20.81
CA VAL A 152 -27.38 -11.80 -21.17
C VAL A 152 -28.89 -11.62 -21.15
N TYR A 153 -29.43 -10.98 -20.11
CA TYR A 153 -30.87 -10.74 -19.99
C TYR A 153 -31.40 -9.86 -21.15
N ILE A 154 -30.71 -8.76 -21.45
CA ILE A 154 -31.07 -7.87 -22.56
C ILE A 154 -30.98 -8.61 -23.91
N THR A 155 -29.92 -9.40 -24.14
CA THR A 155 -29.76 -10.19 -25.38
C THR A 155 -30.89 -11.20 -25.56
N VAL A 156 -31.31 -11.89 -24.50
CA VAL A 156 -32.44 -12.85 -24.57
C VAL A 156 -33.74 -12.13 -24.91
N VAL A 157 -34.03 -11.00 -24.25
CA VAL A 157 -35.24 -10.20 -24.54
C VAL A 157 -35.23 -9.67 -25.97
N LEU A 158 -34.09 -9.15 -26.45
CA LEU A 158 -33.96 -8.70 -27.84
C LEU A 158 -34.12 -9.84 -28.85
N SER A 159 -33.59 -11.02 -28.54
CA SER A 159 -33.72 -12.20 -29.42
C SER A 159 -35.18 -12.67 -29.49
N ALA A 160 -35.89 -12.70 -28.36
CA ALA A 160 -37.32 -12.99 -28.32
C ALA A 160 -38.14 -11.94 -29.09
N MET A 161 -37.75 -10.67 -29.00
CA MET A 161 -38.38 -9.57 -29.74
C MET A 161 -38.17 -9.71 -31.25
N GLN A 162 -36.98 -10.14 -31.71
CA GLN A 162 -36.73 -10.45 -33.12
C GLN A 162 -37.66 -11.54 -33.64
N VAL A 163 -37.90 -12.59 -32.85
CA VAL A 163 -38.85 -13.67 -33.20
C VAL A 163 -40.30 -13.17 -33.23
N ALA A 164 -40.69 -12.29 -32.30
CA ALA A 164 -42.02 -11.71 -32.26
C ALA A 164 -42.31 -10.82 -33.50
N LEU A 165 -41.35 -9.99 -33.92
CA LEU A 165 -41.45 -9.15 -35.11
C LEU A 165 -41.52 -9.95 -36.42
N ALA A 166 -40.99 -11.18 -36.44
CA ALA A 166 -41.03 -12.07 -37.59
C ALA A 166 -42.41 -12.74 -37.79
N THR A 167 -43.36 -12.56 -36.86
CA THR A 167 -44.70 -13.13 -36.95
C THR A 167 -45.67 -12.13 -37.60
N GLU A 168 -46.44 -12.55 -38.60
CA GLU A 168 -47.39 -11.71 -39.36
C GLU A 168 -48.39 -10.93 -38.48
N ARG A 169 -48.69 -11.45 -37.28
CA ARG A 169 -49.61 -10.84 -36.31
C ARG A 169 -49.11 -9.53 -35.69
N PHE A 170 -47.78 -9.37 -35.55
CA PHE A 170 -47.14 -8.18 -34.98
C PHE A 170 -46.39 -7.36 -36.03
N GLN A 171 -46.15 -7.93 -37.21
CA GLN A 171 -45.47 -7.25 -38.31
C GLN A 171 -46.30 -6.08 -38.88
N ASN A 172 -47.63 -6.15 -38.80
CA ASN A 172 -48.53 -5.13 -39.34
C ASN A 172 -48.95 -4.03 -38.33
N ASP A 173 -48.51 -4.10 -37.07
CA ASP A 173 -48.82 -3.09 -36.04
C ASP A 173 -47.67 -2.07 -35.92
N THR A 174 -47.93 -0.85 -36.40
CA THR A 174 -46.96 0.26 -36.39
C THR A 174 -46.55 0.69 -34.99
N SER A 175 -47.42 0.51 -33.99
CA SER A 175 -47.12 0.86 -32.59
C SER A 175 -46.10 -0.12 -31.99
N PHE A 176 -46.22 -1.40 -32.35
CA PHE A 176 -45.32 -2.45 -31.87
C PHE A 176 -43.93 -2.34 -32.53
N GLN A 177 -43.87 -1.97 -33.81
CA GLN A 177 -42.60 -1.69 -34.49
C GLN A 177 -41.86 -0.49 -33.90
N ALA A 178 -42.57 0.60 -33.59
CA ALA A 178 -41.97 1.80 -32.98
C ALA A 178 -41.37 1.51 -31.59
N LEU A 179 -42.09 0.75 -30.75
CA LEU A 179 -41.58 0.29 -29.45
C LEU A 179 -40.35 -0.61 -29.59
N SER A 180 -40.37 -1.51 -30.57
CA SER A 180 -39.25 -2.43 -30.83
C SER A 180 -37.99 -1.69 -31.29
N TYR A 181 -38.15 -0.71 -32.17
CA TYR A 181 -37.06 0.15 -32.61
C TYR A 181 -36.47 0.97 -31.46
N GLY A 182 -37.32 1.54 -30.59
CA GLY A 182 -36.88 2.28 -29.41
C GLY A 182 -36.10 1.41 -28.41
N MET A 183 -36.61 0.20 -28.13
CA MET A 183 -35.93 -0.76 -27.25
C MET A 183 -34.57 -1.22 -27.81
N ALA A 184 -34.48 -1.45 -29.12
CA ALA A 184 -33.23 -1.80 -29.78
C ALA A 184 -32.18 -0.67 -29.69
N LEU A 185 -32.58 0.58 -29.96
CA LEU A 185 -31.72 1.75 -29.82
C LEU A 185 -31.22 1.95 -28.39
N MET A 186 -32.09 1.78 -27.39
CA MET A 186 -31.73 1.87 -25.97
C MET A 186 -30.72 0.79 -25.58
N ALA A 187 -30.90 -0.44 -26.06
CA ALA A 187 -29.97 -1.53 -25.77
C ALA A 187 -28.59 -1.31 -26.41
N VAL A 188 -28.56 -0.87 -27.67
CA VAL A 188 -27.31 -0.49 -28.35
C VAL A 188 -26.62 0.66 -27.61
N GLY A 189 -27.38 1.68 -27.21
CA GLY A 189 -26.89 2.81 -26.43
C GLY A 189 -26.29 2.39 -25.08
N LEU A 190 -26.92 1.45 -24.38
CA LEU A 190 -26.43 0.92 -23.10
C LEU A 190 -25.10 0.17 -23.26
N VAL A 191 -24.99 -0.69 -24.29
CA VAL A 191 -23.75 -1.43 -24.58
C VAL A 191 -22.63 -0.48 -24.96
N LEU A 192 -22.88 0.48 -25.85
CA LEU A 192 -21.89 1.49 -26.23
C LEU A 192 -21.50 2.39 -25.05
N GLY A 193 -22.47 2.73 -24.19
CA GLY A 193 -22.23 3.48 -22.96
C GLY A 193 -21.32 2.72 -22.00
N ALA A 194 -21.57 1.42 -21.77
CA ALA A 194 -20.75 0.58 -20.92
C ALA A 194 -19.30 0.46 -21.46
N ILE A 195 -19.13 0.26 -22.78
CA ILE A 195 -17.82 0.23 -23.43
C ILE A 195 -17.11 1.59 -23.30
N SER A 196 -17.84 2.69 -23.49
CA SER A 196 -17.30 4.04 -23.36
C SER A 196 -16.83 4.33 -21.94
N ILE A 197 -17.62 3.96 -20.93
CA ILE A 197 -17.24 4.09 -19.52
C ILE A 197 -15.98 3.25 -19.22
N MET A 198 -15.93 2.01 -19.70
CA MET A 198 -14.75 1.15 -19.57
C MET A 198 -13.51 1.82 -20.14
N LEU A 199 -13.59 2.34 -21.37
CA LEU A 199 -12.48 3.02 -22.04
C LEU A 199 -12.07 4.30 -21.31
N LEU A 200 -13.03 5.09 -20.82
CA LEU A 200 -12.76 6.30 -20.05
C LEU A 200 -12.01 6.00 -18.74
N VAL A 201 -12.42 4.96 -18.02
CA VAL A 201 -11.72 4.53 -16.80
C VAL A 201 -10.30 4.09 -17.15
N TRP A 202 -10.13 3.31 -18.21
CA TRP A 202 -8.82 2.83 -18.66
C TRP A 202 -7.91 3.99 -19.07
N TRP A 203 -8.43 4.94 -19.84
CA TRP A 203 -7.75 6.16 -20.26
C TRP A 203 -7.33 7.02 -19.05
N SER A 204 -8.24 7.23 -18.10
CA SER A 204 -7.96 7.99 -16.87
C SER A 204 -6.82 7.37 -16.07
N LEU A 205 -6.86 6.05 -15.87
CA LEU A 205 -5.82 5.33 -15.14
C LEU A 205 -4.48 5.32 -15.88
N PHE A 206 -4.50 5.16 -17.20
CA PHE A 206 -3.30 5.21 -18.02
C PHE A 206 -2.58 6.56 -17.90
N TRP A 207 -3.32 7.66 -18.07
CA TRP A 207 -2.76 9.00 -17.89
C TRP A 207 -2.30 9.26 -16.47
N PHE A 208 -3.08 8.82 -15.48
CA PHE A 208 -2.68 8.94 -14.08
C PHE A 208 -1.37 8.21 -13.78
N HIS A 209 -1.22 6.98 -14.28
CA HIS A 209 -0.01 6.19 -14.07
C HIS A 209 1.20 6.84 -14.74
N ILE A 210 1.08 7.27 -16.01
CA ILE A 210 2.13 8.02 -16.70
C ILE A 210 2.53 9.29 -15.95
N LEU A 211 1.56 10.09 -15.50
CA LEU A 211 1.84 11.31 -14.76
C LEU A 211 2.56 11.02 -13.43
N SER A 212 2.15 9.95 -12.72
CA SER A 212 2.78 9.53 -11.48
C SER A 212 4.24 9.10 -11.69
N THR A 213 4.52 8.33 -12.75
CA THR A 213 5.87 7.89 -13.10
C THR A 213 6.76 9.07 -13.49
N ARG A 214 6.24 10.01 -14.29
CA ARG A 214 7.02 11.20 -14.69
C ARG A 214 7.41 12.06 -13.48
N ARG A 215 6.48 12.28 -12.54
CA ARG A 215 6.77 13.05 -11.31
C ARG A 215 7.83 12.36 -10.46
N TYR A 216 7.73 11.04 -10.27
CA TYR A 216 8.73 10.27 -9.54
C TYR A 216 10.13 10.35 -10.17
N CYS A 217 10.23 10.16 -11.50
CA CYS A 217 11.50 10.28 -12.20
C CYS A 217 12.12 11.69 -12.09
N LEU A 218 11.29 12.73 -12.10
CA LEU A 218 11.75 14.12 -11.93
C LEU A 218 12.29 14.38 -10.52
N GLU A 219 11.59 13.90 -9.48
CA GLU A 219 12.04 14.04 -8.09
C GLU A 219 13.35 13.29 -7.83
N VAL A 220 13.47 12.04 -8.30
CA VAL A 220 14.70 11.25 -8.16
C VAL A 220 15.86 11.89 -8.94
N GLY A 221 15.61 12.41 -10.14
CA GLY A 221 16.61 13.13 -10.93
C GLY A 221 17.06 14.44 -10.28
N ALA A 222 16.18 15.13 -9.56
CA ALA A 222 16.54 16.33 -8.80
C ALA A 222 17.39 15.98 -7.56
N MET A 223 17.05 14.92 -6.82
CA MET A 223 17.84 14.46 -5.68
C MET A 223 19.26 14.02 -6.09
N ARG A 224 19.38 13.30 -7.21
CA ARG A 224 20.69 12.83 -7.71
C ARG A 224 21.60 13.99 -8.13
N ARG A 225 21.04 15.06 -8.70
CA ARG A 225 21.79 16.28 -9.06
C ARG A 225 22.31 17.01 -7.82
N ARG A 226 21.44 17.22 -6.82
CA ARG A 226 21.86 17.84 -5.54
C ARG A 226 22.98 17.06 -4.85
N ALA A 227 22.89 15.73 -4.83
CA ALA A 227 23.93 14.88 -4.27
C ALA A 227 25.26 14.95 -5.04
N MET A 228 25.24 15.20 -6.36
CA MET A 228 26.46 15.41 -7.16
C MET A 228 27.07 16.80 -6.94
N ASP A 229 26.24 17.81 -6.70
CA ASP A 229 26.69 19.17 -6.37
C ASP A 229 27.33 19.23 -4.97
N ASP A 230 26.82 18.45 -4.00
CA ASP A 230 27.38 18.35 -2.64
C ASP A 230 28.74 17.62 -2.58
N ILE A 231 29.10 16.85 -3.61
CA ILE A 231 30.37 16.10 -3.69
C ILE A 231 31.50 16.93 -4.33
N LYS A 232 31.15 18.03 -5.01
CA LYS A 232 32.07 18.86 -5.79
C LYS A 232 32.61 20.03 -4.98
#